data_AF-A0A1Q4FYY6-F1
#
_entry.id   AF-A0A1Q4FYY6-F1
#
_cell.length_a   1.000
_cell.length_b   1.000
_cell.length_c   1.000
_cell.angle_alpha   90.00
_cell.angle_beta   90.00
_cell.angle_gamma   90.00
#
_symmetry.space_group_name_H-M   'P 1'
#
loop_
_entity.id
_entity.type
_entity.pdbx_description
1 polymer ?
#
loop_
_entity_poly.entity_id
_entity_poly.type
_entity_poly.pdbx_seq_one_letter_code
_entity_poly.pdbx_strand_id
1 'polypeptide(L)'
;MEKELPIYTDPDYGIEFIVDVEKFEFRERANPENRYKLEDMIDLGEAGYRFDHFDKTSRQDLTIIPPQFVTLAPEQMAEKYNKAVEEILLLSDFELMVDQEALTRRIKNGELPTIEIGGHIFYADARIDLLRPKDDFSTMGISFDDLEDWYVDEKNTYAFPYNPQTHEIGKIEWDKVVEYPKDLLFVEIPFVKTLDPVGWNRKWGWGKIEGLKETGLRLDFKADVIPWNKSGIDQIISENKLKQPIKDAVKKRYENRENKKGRKL
;
A
#
# COMPACT_ATOMS: atom_id res chain seq x y z
N MET A 1 12.67 14.73 -28.47
CA MET A 1 12.93 16.08 -27.94
C MET A 1 12.54 16.01 -26.49
N GLU A 2 13.49 16.07 -25.55
CA GLU A 2 13.16 16.09 -24.13
C GLU A 2 12.30 17.33 -23.88
N LYS A 3 11.11 17.15 -23.30
CA LYS A 3 10.23 18.27 -22.95
C LYS A 3 10.90 19.05 -21.82
N GLU A 4 11.01 20.36 -22.00
CA GLU A 4 11.50 21.24 -20.94
C GLU A 4 10.47 21.26 -19.81
N LEU A 5 10.93 20.97 -18.59
CA LEU A 5 10.07 20.95 -17.41
C LEU A 5 9.88 22.38 -16.88
N PRO A 6 8.69 22.72 -16.34
CA PRO A 6 8.45 24.03 -15.75
C PRO A 6 9.40 24.34 -14.60
N ILE A 7 9.71 25.62 -14.44
CA ILE A 7 10.56 26.12 -13.36
C ILE A 7 9.72 27.03 -12.48
N TYR A 8 9.67 26.72 -11.19
CA TYR A 8 9.18 27.61 -10.15
C TYR A 8 10.37 28.37 -9.55
N THR A 9 10.29 29.70 -9.54
CA THR A 9 11.25 30.54 -8.81
C THR A 9 10.59 31.01 -7.54
N ASP A 10 11.15 30.62 -6.39
CA ASP A 10 10.65 31.08 -5.10
C ASP A 10 10.81 32.61 -4.97
N PRO A 11 9.73 33.36 -4.65
CA PRO A 11 9.76 34.81 -4.66
C PRO A 11 10.56 35.42 -3.51
N ASP A 12 10.72 34.72 -2.39
CA ASP A 12 11.38 35.23 -1.19
C ASP A 12 12.90 35.03 -1.25
N TYR A 13 13.34 33.91 -1.85
CA TYR A 13 14.75 33.52 -1.86
C TYR A 13 15.36 33.46 -3.26
N GLY A 14 14.56 33.52 -4.33
CA GLY A 14 15.03 33.43 -5.72
C GLY A 14 15.56 32.04 -6.11
N ILE A 15 15.24 31.00 -5.33
CA ILE A 15 15.68 29.63 -5.56
C ILE A 15 14.79 29.00 -6.64
N GLU A 16 15.41 28.38 -7.63
CA GLU A 16 14.69 27.75 -8.75
C GLU A 16 14.51 26.25 -8.52
N PHE A 17 13.27 25.79 -8.68
CA PHE A 17 12.87 24.39 -8.60
C PHE A 17 12.27 23.94 -9.93
N ILE A 18 12.77 22.82 -10.43
CA ILE A 18 12.13 22.07 -11.51
C ILE A 18 10.87 21.41 -10.94
N VAL A 19 9.74 21.65 -11.58
CA VAL A 19 8.45 21.06 -11.24
C VAL A 19 8.26 19.77 -12.05
N ASP A 20 8.46 18.62 -11.42
CA ASP A 20 8.29 17.31 -12.04
C ASP A 20 6.88 16.78 -11.74
N VAL A 21 5.95 17.04 -12.66
CA VAL A 21 4.54 16.62 -12.55
C VAL A 21 4.39 15.10 -12.65
N GLU A 22 5.30 14.39 -13.31
CA GLU A 22 5.22 12.94 -13.43
C GLU A 22 5.40 12.27 -12.06
N LYS A 23 6.36 12.77 -11.28
CA LYS A 23 6.66 12.26 -9.94
C LYS A 23 5.99 13.05 -8.80
N PHE A 24 5.36 14.18 -9.11
CA PHE A 24 4.90 15.16 -8.14
C PHE A 24 6.01 15.54 -7.14
N GLU A 25 7.15 15.99 -7.68
CA GLU A 25 8.27 16.48 -6.88
C GLU A 25 8.77 17.85 -7.35
N PHE A 26 9.32 18.60 -6.41
CA PHE A 26 10.13 19.79 -6.68
C PHE A 26 11.59 19.40 -6.52
N ARG A 27 12.39 19.70 -7.54
CA ARG A 27 13.83 19.42 -7.53
C ARG A 27 14.60 20.70 -7.75
N GLU A 28 15.47 21.06 -6.83
CA GLU A 28 16.27 22.28 -6.96
C GLU A 28 17.12 22.23 -8.24
N ARG A 29 17.09 23.30 -9.03
CA ARG A 29 17.80 23.37 -10.31
C ARG A 29 19.32 23.38 -10.11
N ALA A 30 19.81 24.07 -9.10
CA ALA A 30 21.25 24.19 -8.82
C ALA A 30 21.82 22.96 -8.09
N ASN A 31 20.98 22.20 -7.38
CA ASN A 31 21.38 20.97 -6.69
C ASN A 31 20.29 19.87 -6.81
N PRO A 32 20.33 19.05 -7.88
CA PRO A 32 19.30 18.04 -8.15
C PRO A 32 19.12 16.92 -7.11
N GLU A 33 20.01 16.83 -6.13
CA GLU A 33 19.87 15.94 -4.97
C GLU A 33 18.85 16.47 -3.94
N ASN A 34 18.62 17.79 -3.93
CA ASN A 34 17.57 18.39 -3.11
C ASN A 34 16.22 18.18 -3.82
N ARG A 35 15.47 17.19 -3.32
CA ARG A 35 14.18 16.78 -3.86
C ARG A 35 13.15 16.77 -2.75
N TYR A 36 11.98 17.26 -3.09
CA TYR A 36 10.83 17.35 -2.21
C TYR A 36 9.69 16.68 -2.94
N LYS A 37 9.22 15.54 -2.47
CA LYS A 37 8.07 14.88 -3.06
C LYS A 37 6.79 15.35 -2.38
N LEU A 38 5.67 15.21 -3.07
CA LEU A 38 4.35 15.51 -2.54
C LEU A 38 4.08 14.84 -1.18
N GLU A 39 4.51 13.59 -1.00
CA GLU A 39 4.38 12.80 0.24
C GLU A 39 5.18 13.38 1.43
N ASP A 40 6.22 14.17 1.14
CA ASP A 40 7.08 14.80 2.16
C ASP A 40 6.67 16.26 2.43
N MET A 41 5.67 16.78 1.72
CA MET A 41 5.22 18.17 1.83
C MET A 41 4.01 18.31 2.73
N ILE A 42 3.89 19.51 3.30
CA ILE A 42 2.68 19.90 4.02
C ILE A 42 1.71 20.50 3.03
N ASP A 43 0.56 19.84 2.86
CA ASP A 43 -0.54 20.30 2.04
C ASP A 43 -1.26 21.48 2.71
N LEU A 44 -1.29 22.63 2.03
CA LEU A 44 -1.96 23.84 2.49
C LEU A 44 -3.28 24.09 1.75
N GLY A 45 -3.80 23.11 1.00
CA GLY A 45 -5.01 23.21 0.21
C GLY A 45 -4.83 24.19 -0.96
N GLU A 46 -5.68 25.21 -1.03
CA GLU A 46 -5.63 26.23 -2.11
C GLU A 46 -4.35 27.07 -2.10
N ALA A 47 -3.66 27.17 -0.96
CA ALA A 47 -2.39 27.89 -0.87
C ALA A 47 -1.21 27.12 -1.48
N GLY A 48 -1.40 25.87 -1.90
CA GLY A 48 -0.36 25.00 -2.46
C GLY A 48 0.30 24.13 -1.40
N TYR A 49 1.62 24.13 -1.36
CA TYR A 49 2.41 23.21 -0.54
C TYR A 49 3.43 23.96 0.32
N ARG A 50 3.98 23.27 1.31
CA ARG A 50 5.11 23.77 2.11
C ARG A 50 6.14 22.68 2.35
N PHE A 51 7.41 23.04 2.20
CA PHE A 51 8.54 22.20 2.62
C PHE A 51 9.69 23.06 3.15
N ASP A 52 10.53 22.44 3.98
CA ASP A 52 11.73 23.07 4.52
C ASP A 52 12.94 22.75 3.62
N HIS A 53 13.66 23.78 3.20
CA HIS A 53 14.82 23.73 2.35
C HIS A 53 16.06 24.21 3.10
N PHE A 54 17.06 23.33 3.24
CA PHE A 54 18.34 23.72 3.84
C PHE A 54 19.26 24.35 2.79
N ASP A 55 19.47 25.67 2.86
CA ASP A 55 20.47 26.35 2.06
C ASP A 55 21.86 26.17 2.67
N LYS A 56 22.72 25.46 1.95
CA LYS A 56 24.11 25.20 2.36
C LYS A 56 24.97 26.46 2.42
N THR A 57 24.61 27.49 1.66
CA THR A 57 25.39 28.73 1.54
C THR A 57 25.19 29.59 2.78
N SER A 58 23.94 29.86 3.15
CA SER A 58 23.60 30.60 4.37
C SER A 58 23.59 29.73 5.64
N ARG A 59 23.57 28.40 5.50
CA ARG A 59 23.41 27.41 6.58
C ARG A 59 22.11 27.62 7.37
N GLN A 60 21.02 27.92 6.68
CA GLN A 60 19.71 28.15 7.26
C GLN A 60 18.66 27.23 6.64
N ASP A 61 17.67 26.87 7.45
CA ASP A 61 16.44 26.26 6.97
C ASP A 61 15.51 27.38 6.48
N LEU A 62 15.14 27.30 5.21
CA LEU A 62 14.25 28.20 4.51
C LEU A 62 12.91 27.49 4.31
N THR A 63 11.80 28.20 4.50
CA THR A 63 10.47 27.64 4.23
C THR A 63 10.03 28.05 2.83
N ILE A 64 9.83 27.07 1.95
CA ILE A 64 9.39 27.29 0.58
C ILE A 64 7.90 26.95 0.48
N ILE A 65 7.12 27.83 -0.16
CA ILE A 65 5.66 27.68 -0.28
C ILE A 65 5.26 27.79 -1.75
N PRO A 66 5.44 26.74 -2.57
CA PRO A 66 5.02 26.78 -3.95
C PRO A 66 3.48 26.71 -4.07
N PRO A 67 2.89 27.35 -5.09
CA PRO A 67 1.52 27.11 -5.50
C PRO A 67 1.26 25.65 -5.91
N GLN A 68 -0.02 25.34 -6.16
CA GLN A 68 -0.47 24.05 -6.69
C GLN A 68 0.14 23.71 -8.07
N PHE A 69 0.24 22.42 -8.39
CA PHE A 69 0.78 21.93 -9.67
C PHE A 69 -0.07 22.37 -10.86
N VAL A 70 -1.40 22.40 -10.72
CA VAL A 70 -2.31 22.97 -11.73
C VAL A 70 -1.96 24.41 -12.11
N THR A 71 -1.40 25.19 -11.18
CA THR A 71 -0.98 26.58 -11.43
C THR A 71 0.43 26.65 -12.02
N LEU A 72 1.35 25.82 -11.52
CA LEU A 72 2.77 25.86 -11.90
C LEU A 72 3.06 25.18 -13.25
N ALA A 73 2.30 24.15 -13.57
CA ALA A 73 2.57 23.25 -14.69
C ALA A 73 1.27 22.82 -15.40
N PRO A 74 0.40 23.77 -15.82
CA PRO A 74 -0.93 23.45 -16.34
C PRO A 74 -0.89 22.59 -17.62
N GLU A 75 0.11 22.78 -18.49
CA GLU A 75 0.27 21.99 -19.72
C GLU A 75 0.65 20.53 -19.42
N GLN A 76 1.55 20.31 -18.45
CA GLN A 76 1.98 18.97 -18.04
C GLN A 76 0.87 18.25 -17.27
N MET A 77 0.13 18.98 -16.43
CA MET A 77 -1.05 18.45 -15.75
C MET A 77 -2.15 18.08 -16.76
N ALA A 78 -2.40 18.93 -17.76
CA ALA A 78 -3.33 18.65 -18.85
C ALA A 78 -2.95 17.37 -19.61
N GLU A 79 -1.67 17.20 -19.93
CA GLU A 79 -1.15 15.99 -20.58
C GLU A 79 -1.32 14.75 -19.70
N LYS A 80 -0.87 14.80 -18.43
CA LYS A 80 -0.92 13.66 -17.49
C LYS A 80 -2.35 13.17 -17.25
N TYR A 81 -3.30 14.10 -17.14
CA TYR A 81 -4.71 13.78 -16.87
C TYR A 81 -5.59 13.74 -18.13
N ASN A 82 -5.01 13.93 -19.32
CA ASN A 82 -5.71 13.97 -20.60
C ASN A 82 -6.93 14.92 -20.59
N LYS A 83 -6.70 16.18 -20.20
CA LYS A 83 -7.68 17.26 -20.10
C LYS A 83 -7.22 18.51 -20.87
N ALA A 84 -8.13 19.43 -21.18
CA ALA A 84 -7.72 20.72 -21.74
C ALA A 84 -7.05 21.60 -20.68
N VAL A 85 -6.09 22.44 -21.07
CA VAL A 85 -5.37 23.36 -20.18
C VAL A 85 -6.33 24.32 -19.47
N GLU A 86 -7.35 24.79 -20.18
CA GLU A 86 -8.38 25.67 -19.64
C GLU A 86 -9.22 25.00 -18.56
N GLU A 87 -9.41 23.67 -18.65
CA GLU A 87 -10.08 22.91 -17.59
C GLU A 87 -9.18 22.75 -16.36
N ILE A 88 -7.87 22.51 -16.56
CA ILE A 88 -6.90 22.37 -15.47
C ILE A 88 -6.85 23.63 -14.61
N LEU A 89 -6.84 24.81 -15.25
CA LEU A 89 -6.78 26.10 -14.55
C LEU A 89 -8.05 26.43 -13.72
N LEU A 90 -9.13 25.66 -13.89
CA LEU A 90 -10.38 25.81 -13.12
C LEU A 90 -10.49 24.81 -11.96
N LEU A 91 -9.54 23.89 -11.83
CA LEU A 91 -9.53 22.86 -10.81
C LEU A 91 -8.40 23.12 -9.83
N SER A 92 -8.62 22.75 -8.57
CA SER A 92 -7.53 22.56 -7.62
C SER A 92 -6.79 21.24 -7.88
N ASP A 93 -5.56 21.13 -7.36
CA ASP A 93 -4.85 19.84 -7.33
C ASP A 93 -5.71 18.74 -6.69
N PHE A 94 -6.47 19.04 -5.64
CA PHE A 94 -7.33 18.05 -4.99
C PHE A 94 -8.46 17.57 -5.91
N GLU A 95 -9.15 18.48 -6.59
CA GLU A 95 -10.25 18.15 -7.50
C GLU A 95 -9.77 17.35 -8.72
N LEU A 96 -8.55 17.61 -9.17
CA LEU A 96 -7.96 16.92 -10.31
C LEU A 96 -7.36 15.54 -9.93
N MET A 97 -6.63 15.48 -8.82
CA MET A 97 -5.84 14.30 -8.44
C MET A 97 -6.66 13.23 -7.71
N VAL A 98 -7.77 13.62 -7.06
CA VAL A 98 -8.63 12.71 -6.31
C VAL A 98 -9.92 12.46 -7.09
N ASP A 99 -10.34 11.20 -7.21
CA ASP A 99 -11.62 10.84 -7.80
C ASP A 99 -12.79 11.38 -6.95
N GLN A 100 -13.40 12.47 -7.43
CA GLN A 100 -14.47 13.17 -6.73
C GLN A 100 -15.78 12.37 -6.64
N GLU A 101 -16.01 11.45 -7.59
CA GLU A 101 -17.18 10.57 -7.57
C GLU A 101 -16.99 9.49 -6.50
N ALA A 102 -15.84 8.83 -6.49
CA ALA A 102 -15.46 7.87 -5.45
C ALA A 102 -15.48 8.53 -4.07
N LEU A 103 -14.99 9.77 -3.95
CA LEU A 103 -15.02 10.54 -2.71
C LEU A 103 -16.45 10.81 -2.23
N THR A 104 -17.33 11.19 -3.15
CA THR A 104 -18.75 11.41 -2.87
C THR A 104 -19.41 10.12 -2.38
N ARG A 105 -19.21 9.00 -3.08
CA ARG A 105 -19.71 7.68 -2.67
C ARG A 105 -19.19 7.28 -1.29
N ARG A 106 -17.89 7.45 -1.04
CA ARG A 106 -17.25 7.08 0.23
C ARG A 106 -17.71 7.92 1.42
N ILE A 107 -17.75 9.24 1.26
CA ILE A 107 -17.99 10.19 2.35
C ILE A 107 -19.48 10.48 2.54
N LYS A 108 -20.21 10.78 1.47
CA LYS A 108 -21.64 11.16 1.55
C LYS A 108 -22.55 9.94 1.63
N ASN A 109 -22.28 8.91 0.82
CA ASN A 109 -23.14 7.72 0.78
C ASN A 109 -22.69 6.63 1.76
N GLY A 110 -21.49 6.76 2.34
CA GLY A 110 -20.93 5.80 3.29
C GLY A 110 -20.50 4.48 2.65
N GLU A 111 -20.36 4.43 1.33
CA GLU A 111 -19.96 3.24 0.61
C GLU A 111 -18.54 2.82 0.98
N LEU A 112 -18.35 1.58 1.40
CA LEU A 112 -17.04 1.06 1.75
C LEU A 112 -16.32 0.54 0.51
N PRO A 113 -14.99 0.72 0.42
CA PRO A 113 -14.20 0.05 -0.59
C PRO A 113 -14.38 -1.47 -0.50
N THR A 114 -14.27 -2.14 -1.63
CA THR A 114 -14.37 -3.60 -1.74
C THR A 114 -13.11 -4.20 -2.33
N ILE A 115 -12.81 -5.43 -1.94
CA ILE A 115 -11.72 -6.21 -2.52
C ILE A 115 -12.19 -7.63 -2.84
N GLU A 116 -11.95 -8.09 -4.07
CA GLU A 116 -12.15 -9.49 -4.47
C GLU A 116 -10.89 -10.32 -4.14
N ILE A 117 -11.02 -11.34 -3.30
CA ILE A 117 -9.96 -12.28 -2.93
C ILE A 117 -10.42 -13.69 -3.26
N GLY A 118 -9.76 -14.37 -4.19
CA GLY A 118 -10.11 -15.75 -4.56
C GLY A 118 -11.54 -15.94 -5.09
N GLY A 119 -12.17 -14.88 -5.64
CA GLY A 119 -13.56 -14.89 -6.11
C GLY A 119 -14.59 -14.43 -5.06
N HIS A 120 -14.16 -14.09 -3.86
CA HIS A 120 -15.02 -13.62 -2.76
C HIS A 120 -14.83 -12.12 -2.52
N ILE A 121 -15.92 -11.38 -2.34
CA ILE A 121 -15.87 -9.93 -2.15
C ILE A 121 -15.92 -9.61 -0.66
N PHE A 122 -15.00 -8.75 -0.22
CA PHE A 122 -14.97 -8.19 1.13
C PHE A 122 -15.17 -6.68 1.08
N TYR A 123 -15.82 -6.11 2.08
CA TYR A 123 -15.74 -4.68 2.39
C TYR A 123 -14.48 -4.44 3.22
N ALA A 124 -13.61 -3.53 2.76
CA ALA A 124 -12.49 -3.03 3.54
C ALA A 124 -12.99 -1.93 4.49
N ASP A 125 -13.19 -2.29 5.76
CA ASP A 125 -13.66 -1.39 6.80
C ASP A 125 -12.54 -1.05 7.76
N ALA A 126 -11.67 -0.13 7.34
CA ALA A 126 -10.51 0.27 8.13
C ALA A 126 -10.90 0.87 9.49
N ARG A 127 -12.12 1.42 9.62
CA ARG A 127 -12.58 2.04 10.86
C ARG A 127 -12.73 1.04 12.01
N ILE A 128 -13.15 -0.18 11.70
CA ILE A 128 -13.40 -1.25 12.69
C ILE A 128 -12.40 -2.40 12.56
N ASP A 129 -11.36 -2.21 11.77
CA ASP A 129 -10.27 -3.16 11.58
C ASP A 129 -10.66 -4.49 10.91
N LEU A 130 -11.50 -4.47 9.87
CA LEU A 130 -11.96 -5.71 9.24
C LEU A 130 -12.06 -5.64 7.71
N LEU A 131 -11.58 -6.69 7.06
CA LEU A 131 -12.07 -7.17 5.76
C LEU A 131 -13.33 -7.99 6.00
N ARG A 132 -14.50 -7.37 5.89
CA ARG A 132 -15.78 -8.02 6.16
C ARG A 132 -16.32 -8.72 4.92
N PRO A 133 -16.65 -10.02 4.96
CA PRO A 133 -17.26 -10.70 3.82
C PRO A 133 -18.57 -10.00 3.43
N LYS A 134 -18.82 -9.88 2.13
CA LYS A 134 -20.03 -9.22 1.61
C LYS A 134 -21.28 -10.09 1.79
N ASP A 135 -21.13 -11.39 1.60
CA ASP A 135 -22.23 -12.36 1.48
C ASP A 135 -22.00 -13.67 2.25
N ASP A 136 -20.88 -13.81 2.97
CA ASP A 136 -20.63 -14.93 3.88
C ASP A 136 -20.77 -14.51 5.34
N PHE A 137 -21.87 -14.92 5.97
CA PHE A 137 -22.14 -14.61 7.38
C PHE A 137 -21.62 -15.69 8.34
N SER A 138 -20.92 -16.72 7.85
CA SER A 138 -20.32 -17.77 8.69
C SER A 138 -19.00 -17.35 9.34
N THR A 139 -18.40 -16.27 8.86
CA THR A 139 -17.17 -15.66 9.40
C THR A 139 -17.34 -14.17 9.66
N MET A 140 -16.57 -13.64 10.60
CA MET A 140 -16.47 -12.19 10.85
C MET A 140 -15.61 -11.48 9.80
N GLY A 141 -14.82 -12.24 9.03
CA GLY A 141 -13.82 -11.73 8.11
C GLY A 141 -12.40 -11.80 8.66
N ILE A 142 -11.50 -11.04 8.04
CA ILE A 142 -10.08 -11.01 8.37
C ILE A 142 -9.77 -9.66 9.02
N SER A 143 -9.14 -9.65 10.21
CA SER A 143 -8.68 -8.42 10.84
C SER A 143 -7.44 -7.88 10.14
N PHE A 144 -7.32 -6.54 10.03
CA PHE A 144 -6.11 -5.95 9.50
C PHE A 144 -4.94 -6.06 10.49
N ASP A 145 -5.21 -6.00 11.79
CA ASP A 145 -4.21 -6.26 12.83
C ASP A 145 -3.63 -7.70 12.70
N ASP A 146 -4.44 -8.71 12.34
CA ASP A 146 -3.96 -10.08 12.06
C ASP A 146 -3.09 -10.17 10.78
N LEU A 147 -3.23 -9.20 9.87
CA LEU A 147 -2.45 -9.12 8.63
C LEU A 147 -1.10 -8.41 8.82
N GLU A 148 -0.87 -7.74 9.94
CA GLU A 148 0.39 -7.01 10.20
C GLU A 148 1.62 -7.93 10.18
N ASP A 149 1.49 -9.18 10.66
CA ASP A 149 2.54 -10.21 10.57
C ASP A 149 2.88 -10.60 9.12
N TRP A 150 2.05 -10.20 8.15
CA TRP A 150 2.18 -10.48 6.72
C TRP A 150 2.46 -9.23 5.89
N TYR A 151 2.74 -8.10 6.53
CA TYR A 151 3.05 -6.85 5.86
C TYR A 151 4.43 -6.91 5.17
N VAL A 152 4.47 -6.47 3.92
CA VAL A 152 5.68 -6.37 3.10
C VAL A 152 5.94 -4.89 2.82
N ASP A 153 6.91 -4.32 3.53
CA ASP A 153 7.20 -2.89 3.52
C ASP A 153 7.55 -2.36 2.13
N GLU A 154 8.38 -3.09 1.38
CA GLU A 154 8.85 -2.64 0.07
C GLU A 154 7.72 -2.49 -0.96
N LYS A 155 6.61 -3.21 -0.75
CA LYS A 155 5.43 -3.18 -1.62
C LYS A 155 4.26 -2.41 -1.03
N ASN A 156 4.27 -2.10 0.26
CA ASN A 156 3.14 -1.57 1.01
C ASN A 156 1.87 -2.43 0.83
N THR A 157 2.03 -3.75 0.99
CA THR A 157 0.98 -4.76 0.81
C THR A 157 1.01 -5.79 1.92
N TYR A 158 -0.12 -6.43 2.19
CA TYR A 158 -0.17 -7.68 2.94
C TYR A 158 -0.05 -8.88 1.98
N ALA A 159 0.87 -9.80 2.26
CA ALA A 159 1.13 -10.98 1.44
C ALA A 159 0.97 -12.27 2.27
N PHE A 160 -0.15 -12.97 2.11
CA PHE A 160 -0.56 -14.02 3.05
C PHE A 160 -1.21 -15.24 2.37
N PRO A 161 -1.15 -16.43 3.00
CA PRO A 161 -1.97 -17.57 2.61
C PRO A 161 -3.45 -17.25 2.85
N TYR A 162 -4.30 -17.48 1.87
CA TYR A 162 -5.74 -17.31 1.96
C TYR A 162 -6.43 -18.66 1.73
N ASN A 163 -7.39 -18.99 2.60
CA ASN A 163 -8.24 -20.16 2.45
C ASN A 163 -9.55 -19.78 1.73
N PRO A 164 -9.75 -20.17 0.46
CA PRO A 164 -10.97 -19.83 -0.28
C PRO A 164 -12.22 -20.59 0.19
N GLN A 165 -12.11 -21.59 1.07
CA GLN A 165 -13.27 -22.28 1.63
C GLN A 165 -13.77 -21.66 2.92
N THR A 166 -12.86 -21.15 3.76
CA THR A 166 -13.20 -20.56 5.06
C THR A 166 -13.14 -19.03 5.05
N HIS A 167 -12.60 -18.44 3.99
CA HIS A 167 -12.42 -16.99 3.82
C HIS A 167 -11.53 -16.34 4.90
N GLU A 168 -10.59 -17.11 5.43
CA GLU A 168 -9.66 -16.71 6.50
C GLU A 168 -8.21 -16.78 6.02
N ILE A 169 -7.29 -16.25 6.85
CA ILE A 169 -5.86 -16.51 6.69
C ILE A 169 -5.61 -18.01 6.80
N GLY A 170 -4.98 -18.57 5.76
CA GLY A 170 -4.64 -19.98 5.66
C GLY A 170 -3.58 -20.38 6.69
N LYS A 171 -3.82 -21.49 7.39
CA LYS A 171 -2.88 -22.02 8.38
C LYS A 171 -1.91 -22.99 7.71
N ILE A 172 -0.62 -22.69 7.78
CA ILE A 172 0.46 -23.54 7.26
C ILE A 172 1.34 -24.02 8.42
N GLU A 173 1.52 -25.34 8.52
CA GLU A 173 2.52 -25.93 9.42
C GLU A 173 3.92 -25.82 8.78
N TRP A 174 4.54 -24.65 8.96
CA TRP A 174 5.80 -24.28 8.30
C TRP A 174 6.96 -25.26 8.53
N ASP A 175 6.97 -26.02 9.63
CA ASP A 175 8.01 -27.01 9.94
C ASP A 175 7.78 -28.40 9.30
N LYS A 176 6.64 -28.57 8.62
CA LYS A 176 6.22 -29.82 7.97
C LYS A 176 5.89 -29.66 6.48
N VAL A 177 5.75 -28.43 5.98
CA VAL A 177 5.46 -28.19 4.56
C VAL A 177 6.59 -28.72 3.67
N VAL A 178 6.25 -29.61 2.73
CA VAL A 178 7.19 -30.22 1.76
C VAL A 178 6.69 -30.14 0.33
N GLU A 179 5.48 -29.65 0.11
CA GLU A 179 4.90 -29.35 -1.19
C GLU A 179 4.16 -28.02 -1.08
N TYR A 180 3.86 -27.39 -2.20
CA TYR A 180 2.99 -26.22 -2.18
C TYR A 180 1.58 -26.60 -1.69
N PRO A 181 0.97 -25.77 -0.84
CA PRO A 181 -0.44 -25.92 -0.48
C PRO A 181 -1.31 -25.95 -1.75
N LYS A 182 -2.21 -26.93 -1.87
CA LYS A 182 -3.09 -27.11 -3.05
C LYS A 182 -4.46 -26.46 -2.85
N ASP A 183 -4.79 -26.24 -1.61
CA ASP A 183 -6.08 -25.84 -1.05
C ASP A 183 -6.04 -24.41 -0.47
N LEU A 184 -4.86 -23.77 -0.52
CA LEU A 184 -4.65 -22.36 -0.17
C LEU A 184 -4.14 -21.58 -1.37
N LEU A 185 -4.56 -20.33 -1.47
CA LEU A 185 -3.97 -19.34 -2.36
C LEU A 185 -2.91 -18.55 -1.60
N PHE A 186 -1.88 -18.05 -2.27
CA PHE A 186 -1.03 -17.00 -1.72
C PHE A 186 -1.42 -15.69 -2.42
N VAL A 187 -1.85 -14.70 -1.64
CA VAL A 187 -2.45 -13.48 -2.19
C VAL A 187 -1.74 -12.23 -1.69
N GLU A 188 -1.71 -11.19 -2.51
CA GLU A 188 -1.27 -9.85 -2.16
C GLU A 188 -2.46 -8.89 -2.22
N ILE A 189 -2.63 -8.09 -1.16
CA ILE A 189 -3.61 -7.00 -1.09
C ILE A 189 -2.94 -5.71 -0.62
N PRO A 190 -3.41 -4.52 -1.05
CA PRO A 190 -2.87 -3.26 -0.57
C PRO A 190 -2.98 -3.12 0.96
N PHE A 191 -2.07 -2.34 1.55
CA PHE A 191 -2.16 -1.92 2.95
C PHE A 191 -3.50 -1.24 3.25
N VAL A 192 -3.98 -1.36 4.49
CA VAL A 192 -5.32 -0.88 4.89
C VAL A 192 -5.52 0.62 4.66
N LYS A 193 -4.48 1.45 4.83
CA LYS A 193 -4.53 2.89 4.50
C LYS A 193 -4.76 3.13 3.01
N THR A 194 -4.28 2.24 2.13
CA THR A 194 -4.53 2.31 0.68
C THR A 194 -5.92 1.79 0.32
N LEU A 195 -6.40 0.75 1.01
CA LEU A 195 -7.74 0.19 0.77
C LEU A 195 -8.86 1.15 1.17
N ASP A 196 -8.80 1.72 2.38
CA ASP A 196 -9.80 2.67 2.89
C ASP A 196 -9.12 3.85 3.61
N PRO A 197 -8.49 4.79 2.87
CA PRO A 197 -7.79 5.93 3.47
C PRO A 197 -8.73 6.80 4.32
N VAL A 198 -10.00 6.94 3.91
CA VAL A 198 -10.99 7.70 4.67
C VAL A 198 -11.34 7.01 5.99
N GLY A 199 -11.51 5.68 5.99
CA GLY A 199 -11.76 4.90 7.20
C GLY A 199 -10.55 4.89 8.14
N TRP A 200 -9.34 4.76 7.57
CA TRP A 200 -8.08 4.84 8.29
C TRP A 200 -7.93 6.19 9.00
N ASN A 201 -8.12 7.29 8.28
CA ASN A 201 -8.05 8.63 8.86
C ASN A 201 -9.05 8.80 10.00
N ARG A 202 -10.29 8.29 9.85
CA ARG A 202 -11.29 8.29 10.92
C ARG A 202 -10.90 7.45 12.13
N LYS A 203 -10.30 6.26 11.95
CA LYS A 203 -9.82 5.40 13.05
C LYS A 203 -8.81 6.14 13.91
N TRP A 204 -7.91 6.88 13.27
CA TRP A 204 -6.77 7.52 13.93
C TRP A 204 -6.95 9.03 14.23
N GLY A 205 -8.12 9.61 13.92
CA GLY A 205 -8.45 10.99 14.26
C GLY A 205 -7.92 12.06 13.30
N TRP A 206 -7.50 11.67 12.10
CA TRP A 206 -7.00 12.58 11.05
C TRP A 206 -8.14 13.19 10.22
N GLY A 207 -7.81 14.20 9.41
CA GLY A 207 -8.75 14.77 8.46
C GLY A 207 -9.23 13.72 7.46
N LYS A 208 -10.55 13.64 7.23
CA LYS A 208 -11.14 12.60 6.35
C LYS A 208 -10.64 12.61 4.89
N ILE A 209 -10.02 13.70 4.44
CA ILE A 209 -9.46 13.87 3.09
C ILE A 209 -7.92 13.97 3.08
N GLU A 210 -7.31 13.90 4.27
CA GLU A 210 -5.86 14.06 4.44
C GLU A 210 -5.10 12.93 3.74
N GLY A 211 -4.04 13.28 3.01
CA GLY A 211 -3.22 12.32 2.24
C GLY A 211 -3.88 11.74 0.99
N LEU A 212 -5.11 12.16 0.61
CA LEU A 212 -5.77 11.61 -0.58
C LEU A 212 -5.13 12.04 -1.91
N LYS A 213 -4.43 13.18 -1.96
CA LYS A 213 -3.66 13.57 -3.16
C LYS A 213 -2.49 12.62 -3.45
N GLU A 214 -1.91 12.04 -2.40
CA GLU A 214 -0.81 11.07 -2.51
C GLU A 214 -1.34 9.66 -2.78
N THR A 215 -2.31 9.22 -2.00
CA THR A 215 -2.81 7.84 -2.03
C THR A 215 -3.86 7.60 -3.11
N GLY A 216 -4.53 8.65 -3.58
CA GLY A 216 -5.74 8.55 -4.38
C GLY A 216 -6.92 8.02 -3.58
N LEU A 217 -8.04 7.77 -4.27
CA LEU A 217 -9.18 7.09 -3.69
C LEU A 217 -9.82 6.17 -4.73
N ARG A 218 -9.96 4.89 -4.37
CA ARG A 218 -10.61 3.87 -5.19
C ARG A 218 -11.52 3.03 -4.30
N LEU A 219 -12.62 2.53 -4.88
CA LEU A 219 -13.61 1.74 -4.14
C LEU A 219 -13.62 0.26 -4.54
N ASP A 220 -12.94 -0.11 -5.62
CA ASP A 220 -12.96 -1.46 -6.16
C ASP A 220 -11.53 -1.97 -6.36
N PHE A 221 -11.20 -3.03 -5.64
CA PHE A 221 -9.89 -3.69 -5.64
C PHE A 221 -10.04 -5.17 -5.99
N LYS A 222 -8.94 -5.73 -6.46
CA LYS A 222 -8.79 -7.17 -6.69
C LYS A 222 -7.44 -7.60 -6.14
N ALA A 223 -7.43 -8.67 -5.35
CA ALA A 223 -6.21 -9.25 -4.85
C ALA A 223 -5.40 -9.91 -5.97
N ASP A 224 -4.09 -9.77 -5.90
CA ASP A 224 -3.18 -10.48 -6.78
C ASP A 224 -2.96 -11.89 -6.24
N VAL A 225 -3.19 -12.91 -7.09
CA VAL A 225 -2.88 -14.31 -6.74
C VAL A 225 -1.45 -14.60 -7.19
N ILE A 226 -0.57 -14.78 -6.21
CA ILE A 226 0.86 -14.97 -6.43
C ILE A 226 1.17 -16.47 -6.46
N PRO A 227 1.89 -16.96 -7.49
CA PRO A 227 2.37 -18.34 -7.50
C PRO A 227 3.24 -18.65 -6.26
N TRP A 228 3.03 -19.80 -5.64
CA TRP A 228 3.76 -20.20 -4.43
C TRP A 228 5.29 -20.16 -4.58
N ASN A 229 5.83 -20.49 -5.74
CA ASN A 229 7.28 -20.40 -5.97
C ASN A 229 7.84 -18.96 -5.95
N LYS A 230 6.98 -17.94 -5.94
CA LYS A 230 7.35 -16.53 -5.78
C LYS A 230 7.13 -16.00 -4.35
N SER A 231 6.58 -16.80 -3.43
CA SER A 231 6.33 -16.37 -2.04
C SER A 231 7.53 -16.58 -1.10
N GLY A 232 8.60 -17.21 -1.57
CA GLY A 232 9.75 -17.58 -0.74
C GLY A 232 9.62 -18.93 -0.01
N ILE A 233 8.49 -19.64 -0.14
CA ILE A 233 8.25 -20.94 0.50
C ILE A 233 9.20 -22.05 0.02
N ASP A 234 9.84 -21.89 -1.15
CA ASP A 234 10.75 -22.88 -1.77
C ASP A 234 11.91 -23.26 -0.84
N GLN A 235 12.46 -22.28 -0.12
CA GLN A 235 13.55 -22.52 0.82
C GLN A 235 13.05 -23.37 2.00
N ILE A 236 11.88 -23.04 2.55
CA ILE A 236 11.26 -23.78 3.66
C ILE A 236 10.99 -25.23 3.26
N ILE A 237 10.40 -25.44 2.08
CA ILE A 237 10.13 -26.79 1.53
C ILE A 237 11.43 -27.57 1.37
N SER A 238 12.47 -26.95 0.82
CA SER A 238 13.77 -27.60 0.60
C SER A 238 14.42 -28.00 1.92
N GLU A 239 14.42 -27.11 2.90
CA GLU A 239 14.94 -27.41 4.24
C GLU A 239 14.16 -28.52 4.95
N ASN A 240 12.83 -28.52 4.85
CA ASN A 240 12.00 -29.55 5.48
C ASN A 240 12.20 -30.92 4.86
N LYS A 241 12.36 -31.00 3.53
CA LYS A 241 12.72 -32.25 2.83
C LYS A 241 14.06 -32.81 3.30
N LEU A 242 15.05 -31.95 3.56
CA LEU A 242 16.35 -32.38 4.09
C LEU A 242 16.25 -32.86 5.55
N LYS A 243 15.37 -32.24 6.36
CA LYS A 243 15.15 -32.59 7.78
C LYS A 243 14.27 -33.85 7.96
N GLN A 244 13.42 -34.21 6.99
CA GLN A 244 12.50 -35.35 7.07
C GLN A 244 13.19 -36.70 7.36
N PRO A 245 14.24 -37.12 6.62
CA PRO A 245 14.93 -38.39 6.88
C PRO A 245 15.49 -38.50 8.30
N ILE A 246 15.94 -37.38 8.86
CA ILE A 246 16.46 -37.30 10.23
C ILE A 246 15.31 -37.45 11.24
N LYS A 247 14.19 -36.74 11.05
CA LYS A 247 12.99 -36.86 11.88
C LYS A 247 12.46 -38.31 11.87
N ASP A 248 12.40 -38.96 10.72
CA ASP A 248 11.93 -40.34 10.56
C ASP A 248 12.87 -41.36 11.22
N ALA A 249 14.19 -41.18 11.08
CA ALA A 249 15.17 -42.04 11.73
C ALA A 249 15.12 -41.94 13.26
N VAL A 250 14.92 -40.74 13.80
CA VAL A 250 14.73 -40.50 15.24
C VAL A 250 13.44 -41.16 15.73
N LYS A 251 12.31 -40.94 15.04
CA LYS A 251 11.00 -41.52 15.40
C LYS A 251 11.05 -43.05 15.42
N LYS A 252 11.62 -43.69 14.38
CA LYS A 252 11.84 -45.15 14.35
C LYS A 252 12.72 -45.64 15.49
N ARG A 253 13.71 -44.86 15.93
CA ARG A 253 14.56 -45.21 17.09
C ARG A 253 13.79 -45.18 18.41
N TYR A 254 12.87 -44.22 18.59
CA TYR A 254 12.01 -44.11 19.78
C TYR A 254 10.95 -45.23 19.82
N GLU A 255 10.23 -45.48 18.73
CA GLU A 255 9.24 -46.57 18.63
C GLU A 255 9.87 -47.95 18.89
N ASN A 256 11.08 -48.19 18.35
CA ASN A 256 11.83 -49.42 18.64
C ASN A 256 12.29 -49.54 20.10
N ARG A 257 12.44 -48.44 20.84
CA ARG A 257 12.79 -48.45 22.28
C ARG A 257 11.57 -48.71 23.16
N GLU A 258 10.40 -48.16 22.82
CA GLU A 258 9.16 -48.41 23.55
C GLU A 258 8.67 -49.85 23.36
N ASN A 259 8.71 -50.38 22.14
CA ASN A 259 8.34 -51.77 21.84
C ASN A 259 9.25 -52.79 22.54
N LYS A 260 10.49 -52.41 22.89
CA LYS A 260 11.41 -53.26 23.68
C LYS A 260 11.15 -53.20 25.19
N LYS A 261 10.47 -52.18 25.71
CA LYS A 261 10.10 -52.08 27.14
C LYS A 261 8.83 -52.86 27.48
N GLY A 262 7.91 -53.06 26.52
CA GLY A 262 6.68 -53.86 26.70
C GLY A 262 6.87 -55.37 26.62
N ARG A 263 8.02 -55.87 26.14
CA ARG A 263 8.40 -57.29 26.17
C ARG A 263 9.25 -57.60 27.40
N LYS A 264 8.62 -57.59 28.57
CA LYS A 264 9.10 -58.35 29.73
C LYS A 264 7.90 -59.07 30.34
N LEU A 265 7.77 -60.34 29.95
CA LEU A 265 7.07 -61.37 30.71
C LEU A 265 7.92 -61.74 31.94
#